data_AF-A0A848P9R9-F1
#
_entry.id   AF-A0A848P9R9-F1
#
_cell.length_a   1.000
_cell.length_b   1.000
_cell.length_c   1.000
_cell.angle_alpha   90.00
_cell.angle_beta   90.00
_cell.angle_gamma   90.00
#
_symmetry.space_group_name_H-M   'P 1'
#
loop_
_entity.id
_entity.type
_entity.pdbx_description
1 polymer ?
#
loop_
_entity_poly.entity_id
_entity_poly.type
_entity_poly.pdbx_seq_one_letter_code
_entity_poly.pdbx_strand_id
1 'polypeptide(L)'
;MKRSKRFAVLAQRPVNQDGLIGEWPEEGLIAMDSPFDPVSSVKVDNDLIVELDGKRRDQFDMIDRFIADYAINGERTEQAMRLEAVEIARMLVDIHVSREEIIAITT
;
A
#
# COMPACT_ATOMS: atom_id res chain seq x y z
N MET A 1 2.32 35.16 34.12
CA MET A 1 3.02 34.67 32.91
C MET A 1 2.48 35.37 31.67
N LYS A 2 3.33 35.95 30.83
CA LYS A 2 2.91 36.50 29.53
C LYS A 2 2.76 35.35 28.52
N ARG A 3 1.55 34.80 28.38
CA ARG A 3 1.17 33.86 27.31
C ARG A 3 0.21 34.56 26.34
N SER A 4 0.27 34.20 25.06
CA SER A 4 -0.67 34.72 24.06
C SER A 4 -2.09 34.25 24.36
N LYS A 5 -3.05 35.18 24.45
CA LYS A 5 -4.48 34.85 24.65
C LYS A 5 -5.04 33.97 23.53
N ARG A 6 -4.56 34.14 22.29
CA ARG A 6 -4.94 33.30 21.15
C ARG A 6 -4.61 31.83 21.38
N PHE A 7 -3.41 31.53 21.88
CA PHE A 7 -2.98 30.16 22.12
C PHE A 7 -3.69 29.52 23.32
N ALA A 8 -4.10 30.32 24.31
CA ALA A 8 -4.92 29.82 25.42
C ALA A 8 -6.29 29.31 24.92
N VAL A 9 -6.95 30.05 24.03
CA VAL A 9 -8.21 29.62 23.40
C VAL A 9 -7.99 28.41 22.49
N LEU A 10 -6.91 28.41 21.68
CA LEU A 10 -6.59 27.29 20.80
C LEU A 10 -6.32 26.00 21.57
N ALA A 11 -5.58 26.06 22.70
CA ALA A 11 -5.28 24.90 23.52
C ALA A 11 -6.55 24.24 24.12
N GLN A 12 -7.61 25.01 24.34
CA GLN A 12 -8.90 24.51 24.84
C GLN A 12 -9.81 23.96 23.74
N ARG A 13 -9.40 24.01 22.47
CA ARG A 13 -10.20 23.45 21.37
C ARG A 13 -10.32 21.93 21.53
N PRO A 14 -11.51 21.33 21.30
CA PRO A 14 -11.73 19.90 21.48
C PRO A 14 -10.74 18.99 20.74
N VAL A 15 -10.25 19.41 19.56
CA VAL A 15 -9.26 18.66 18.77
C VAL A 15 -7.97 18.34 19.52
N ASN A 16 -7.58 19.13 20.53
CA ASN A 16 -6.39 18.80 21.33
C ASN A 16 -6.62 17.70 22.36
N GLN A 17 -7.84 17.14 22.42
CA GLN A 17 -8.13 15.92 23.17
C GLN A 17 -7.99 14.66 22.30
N ASP A 18 -7.77 14.82 20.99
CA ASP A 18 -7.51 13.72 20.07
C ASP A 18 -6.11 13.14 20.36
N GLY A 19 -6.02 11.81 20.45
CA GLY A 19 -4.78 11.10 20.70
C GLY A 19 -3.89 11.06 19.47
N LEU A 20 -3.22 12.17 19.17
CA LEU A 20 -2.25 12.25 18.08
C LEU A 20 -0.85 11.92 18.59
N ILE A 21 -0.18 10.99 17.92
CA ILE A 21 1.21 10.62 18.18
C ILE A 21 2.05 10.91 16.94
N GLY A 22 3.36 11.04 17.15
CA GLY A 22 4.31 10.98 16.04
C GLY A 22 4.39 9.56 15.48
N GLU A 23 4.96 9.43 14.28
CA GLU A 23 5.17 8.14 13.63
C GLU A 23 6.17 7.28 14.42
N TRP A 24 5.92 5.98 14.45
CA TRP A 24 6.81 4.97 15.01
C TRP A 24 6.79 3.71 14.11
N PRO A 25 7.55 3.71 13.00
CA PRO A 25 7.49 2.67 11.97
C PRO A 25 7.88 1.26 12.47
N GLU A 26 8.79 1.17 13.43
CA GLU A 26 9.25 -0.10 14.02
C GLU A 26 8.12 -0.89 14.70
N GLU A 27 7.11 -0.20 15.23
CA GLU A 27 5.91 -0.81 15.84
C GLU A 27 4.68 -0.71 14.94
N GLY A 28 4.86 -0.34 13.67
CA GLY A 28 3.77 -0.19 12.70
C GLY A 28 2.85 1.02 12.93
N LEU A 29 3.25 1.99 13.76
CA LEU A 29 2.49 3.24 13.98
C LEU A 29 2.90 4.30 12.96
N ILE A 30 2.68 4.01 11.68
CA ILE A 30 2.85 4.91 10.55
C ILE A 30 1.69 4.67 9.59
N ALA A 31 1.19 5.73 8.94
CA ALA A 31 -0.04 5.62 8.15
C ALA A 31 0.16 4.86 6.83
N MET A 32 1.27 5.09 6.13
CA MET A 32 1.64 4.49 4.85
C MET A 32 3.11 4.81 4.53
N ASP A 33 3.66 4.17 3.49
CA ASP A 33 5.02 4.39 2.99
C ASP A 33 6.10 4.18 4.07
N SER A 34 5.95 3.12 4.86
CA SER A 34 6.92 2.77 5.87
C SER A 34 8.27 2.44 5.22
N PRO A 35 9.41 2.82 5.84
CA PRO A 35 10.71 2.35 5.39
C PRO A 35 10.88 0.82 5.50
N PHE A 36 9.97 0.14 6.23
CA PHE A 36 9.94 -1.31 6.37
C PHE A 36 8.93 -2.00 5.45
N ASP A 37 8.14 -1.25 4.68
CA ASP A 37 7.23 -1.82 3.69
C ASP A 37 8.05 -2.45 2.54
N PRO A 38 7.65 -3.62 2.03
CA PRO A 38 8.36 -4.25 0.92
C PRO A 38 8.19 -3.46 -0.37
N VAL A 39 9.21 -3.50 -1.23
CA VAL A 39 9.09 -3.02 -2.61
C VAL A 39 8.29 -4.02 -3.41
N SER A 40 7.33 -3.53 -4.19
CA SER A 40 6.45 -4.37 -5.00
C SER A 40 7.26 -5.20 -6.02
N SER A 41 7.08 -6.52 -6.02
CA SER A 41 7.70 -7.41 -7.02
C SER A 41 6.88 -8.69 -7.19
N VAL A 42 6.99 -9.32 -8.35
CA VAL A 42 6.40 -10.64 -8.59
C VAL A 42 7.28 -11.44 -9.52
N LYS A 43 7.31 -12.77 -9.33
CA LYS A 43 7.89 -13.71 -10.28
C LYS A 43 7.03 -14.93 -10.41
N VAL A 44 6.76 -15.35 -11.64
CA VAL A 44 5.97 -16.54 -11.95
C VAL A 44 6.88 -17.63 -12.53
N ASP A 45 6.71 -18.87 -12.08
CA ASP A 45 7.36 -20.05 -12.62
C ASP A 45 6.33 -21.17 -12.81
N ASN A 46 6.10 -21.59 -14.05
CA ASN A 46 5.09 -22.61 -14.41
C ASN A 46 3.71 -22.35 -13.77
N ASP A 47 3.15 -21.15 -13.99
CA ASP A 47 1.86 -20.69 -13.45
C ASP A 47 1.78 -20.60 -11.92
N LEU A 48 2.92 -20.66 -11.23
CA LEU A 48 3.04 -20.54 -9.79
C LEU A 48 3.82 -19.28 -9.42
N ILE A 49 3.26 -18.42 -8.57
CA ILE A 49 4.00 -17.26 -8.03
C ILE A 49 5.09 -17.75 -7.08
N VAL A 50 6.36 -17.57 -7.45
CA VAL A 50 7.54 -18.01 -6.68
C VAL A 50 8.26 -16.88 -5.93
N GLU A 51 7.89 -15.63 -6.20
CA GLU A 51 8.32 -14.43 -5.47
C GLU A 51 7.16 -13.44 -5.40
N LEU A 52 6.95 -12.82 -4.24
CA LEU A 52 5.96 -11.78 -3.99
C LEU A 52 6.55 -10.71 -3.07
N ASP A 53 6.58 -9.46 -3.52
CA ASP A 53 7.04 -8.27 -2.80
C ASP A 53 8.38 -8.48 -2.08
N GLY A 54 9.37 -8.96 -2.84
CA GLY A 54 10.73 -9.21 -2.39
C GLY A 54 10.91 -10.47 -1.53
N LYS A 55 9.83 -11.20 -1.21
CA LYS A 55 9.89 -12.49 -0.52
C LYS A 55 9.86 -13.63 -1.53
N ARG A 56 10.76 -14.59 -1.38
CA ARG A 56 10.67 -15.85 -2.11
C ARG A 56 9.61 -16.76 -1.49
N ARG A 57 9.08 -17.69 -2.28
CA ARG A 57 8.02 -18.63 -1.84
C ARG A 57 8.40 -19.50 -0.63
N ASP A 58 9.68 -19.77 -0.40
CA ASP A 58 10.18 -20.47 0.80
C ASP A 58 10.10 -19.62 2.08
N GLN A 59 9.89 -18.31 1.94
CA GLN A 59 9.75 -17.33 3.02
C GLN A 59 8.30 -16.91 3.25
N PHE A 60 7.35 -17.42 2.46
CA PHE A 60 5.95 -17.08 2.59
C PHE A 60 5.38 -17.55 3.92
N ASP A 61 4.69 -16.64 4.60
CA ASP A 61 3.76 -16.99 5.65
C ASP A 61 2.40 -17.41 5.05
N MET A 62 1.40 -17.59 5.92
CA MET A 62 0.06 -18.01 5.49
C MET A 62 -0.64 -16.96 4.61
N ILE A 63 -0.40 -15.67 4.87
CA ILE A 63 -0.99 -14.55 4.13
C ILE A 63 -0.32 -14.46 2.75
N ASP A 64 1.02 -14.45 2.71
CA ASP A 64 1.77 -14.38 1.46
C ASP A 64 1.34 -15.53 0.52
N ARG A 65 1.28 -16.75 1.04
CA ARG A 65 0.89 -17.93 0.26
C ARG A 65 -0.55 -17.87 -0.22
N PHE A 66 -1.48 -17.42 0.64
CA PHE A 66 -2.88 -17.31 0.24
C PHE A 66 -3.06 -16.28 -0.88
N ILE A 67 -2.41 -15.12 -0.77
CA ILE A 67 -2.46 -14.08 -1.80
C ILE A 67 -1.86 -14.61 -3.11
N ALA A 68 -0.67 -15.20 -3.05
CA ALA A 68 0.04 -15.73 -4.20
C ALA A 68 -0.74 -16.82 -4.95
N ASP A 69 -1.49 -17.67 -4.24
CA ASP A 69 -2.16 -18.83 -4.84
C ASP A 69 -3.63 -18.55 -5.24
N TYR A 70 -4.26 -17.50 -4.68
CA TYR A 70 -5.71 -17.29 -4.84
C TYR A 70 -6.15 -15.87 -5.15
N ALA A 71 -5.32 -14.85 -4.87
CA ALA A 71 -5.74 -13.45 -4.96
C ALA A 71 -5.15 -12.69 -6.15
N ILE A 72 -4.18 -13.28 -6.86
CA ILE A 72 -3.49 -12.67 -7.99
C ILE A 72 -3.65 -13.54 -9.23
N ASN A 73 -3.95 -12.92 -10.37
CA ASN A 73 -3.95 -13.58 -11.66
C ASN A 73 -2.50 -13.87 -12.14
N GLY A 74 -2.05 -15.10 -11.91
CA GLY A 74 -0.70 -15.56 -12.28
C GLY A 74 -0.37 -15.43 -13.77
N GLU A 75 -1.35 -15.48 -14.68
CA GLU A 75 -1.12 -15.35 -16.12
C GLU A 75 -0.78 -13.90 -16.53
N ARG A 76 -1.30 -12.91 -15.77
CA ARG A 76 -1.21 -11.48 -16.14
C ARG A 76 -0.28 -10.67 -15.26
N THR A 77 0.02 -11.15 -14.06
CA THR A 77 0.72 -10.37 -13.04
C THR A 77 2.08 -9.84 -13.52
N GLU A 78 2.90 -10.62 -14.22
CA GLU A 78 4.19 -10.13 -14.73
C GLU A 78 4.05 -9.04 -15.81
N GLN A 79 2.93 -9.02 -16.55
CA GLN A 79 2.63 -7.93 -17.47
C GLN A 79 2.13 -6.69 -16.73
N ALA A 80 1.18 -6.87 -15.81
CA ALA A 80 0.61 -5.77 -15.03
C ALA A 80 1.68 -5.06 -14.17
N MET A 81 2.54 -5.82 -13.50
CA MET A 81 3.61 -5.31 -12.63
C MET A 81 4.76 -4.61 -13.37
N ARG A 82 4.77 -4.61 -14.71
CA ARG A 82 5.68 -3.78 -15.51
C ARG A 82 5.20 -2.34 -15.65
N LEU A 83 3.93 -2.06 -15.34
CA LEU A 83 3.41 -0.70 -15.32
C LEU A 83 3.94 0.03 -14.09
N GLU A 84 4.33 1.29 -14.28
CA GLU A 84 4.68 2.15 -13.16
C GLU A 84 3.43 2.43 -12.31
N ALA A 85 3.56 2.46 -10.98
CA ALA A 85 2.42 2.73 -10.09
C ALA A 85 1.69 4.05 -10.44
N VAL A 86 2.45 5.08 -10.88
CA VAL A 86 1.88 6.36 -11.33
C VAL A 86 1.06 6.24 -12.62
N GLU A 87 1.36 5.26 -13.47
CA GLU A 87 0.59 4.99 -14.68
C GLU A 87 -0.77 4.40 -14.32
N ILE A 88 -0.80 3.40 -13.43
CA ILE A 88 -2.05 2.83 -12.89
C ILE A 88 -2.86 3.93 -12.18
N ALA A 89 -2.22 4.78 -11.38
CA ALA A 89 -2.89 5.88 -10.69
C ALA A 89 -3.54 6.89 -11.66
N ARG A 90 -2.90 7.16 -12.82
CA ARG A 90 -3.51 7.98 -13.89
C ARG A 90 -4.70 7.27 -14.50
N MET A 91 -4.59 5.98 -14.78
CA MET A 91 -5.68 5.16 -15.33
C MET A 91 -6.92 5.17 -14.43
N LEU A 92 -6.75 5.11 -13.10
CA LEU A 92 -7.85 5.14 -12.14
C LEU A 92 -8.75 6.39 -12.23
N VAL A 93 -8.20 7.51 -12.71
CA VAL A 93 -8.92 8.79 -12.84
C VAL A 93 -9.13 9.22 -14.28
N ASP A 94 -8.62 8.43 -15.25
CA ASP A 94 -8.75 8.71 -16.66
C ASP A 94 -10.14 8.26 -17.14
N ILE A 95 -10.97 9.22 -17.52
CA ILE A 95 -12.32 8.99 -18.02
C ILE A 95 -12.36 8.22 -19.35
N HIS A 96 -11.22 8.07 -20.03
CA HIS A 96 -11.09 7.28 -21.26
C HIS A 96 -10.70 5.83 -20.99
N VAL A 97 -10.31 5.50 -19.75
CA VAL A 97 -10.03 4.14 -19.31
C VAL A 97 -11.28 3.59 -18.63
N SER A 98 -11.79 2.49 -19.16
CA SER A 98 -12.94 1.80 -18.57
C SER A 98 -12.58 1.13 -17.24
N ARG A 99 -13.62 0.85 -16.45
CA ARG A 99 -13.49 0.07 -15.22
C ARG A 99 -12.90 -1.32 -15.49
N GLU A 100 -13.31 -1.95 -16.59
CA GLU A 100 -12.87 -3.29 -16.98
C GLU A 100 -11.39 -3.34 -17.32
N GLU A 101 -10.86 -2.30 -17.96
CA GLU A 101 -9.43 -2.16 -18.26
C GLU A 101 -8.59 -2.06 -16.98
N ILE A 102 -9.05 -1.30 -15.98
CA ILE A 102 -8.40 -1.22 -14.67
C ILE A 102 -8.43 -2.57 -13.97
N ILE A 103 -9.59 -3.24 -13.95
CA ILE A 103 -9.74 -4.55 -13.29
C ILE A 103 -8.81 -5.58 -13.88
N ALA A 104 -8.65 -5.60 -15.21
CA ALA A 104 -7.73 -6.52 -15.87
C ALA A 104 -6.26 -6.37 -15.45
N ILE A 105 -5.89 -5.23 -14.85
CA ILE A 105 -4.56 -4.92 -14.32
C ILE A 105 -4.48 -5.19 -12.82
N THR A 106 -5.53 -4.85 -12.05
CA THR A 106 -5.50 -4.89 -10.58
C THR A 106 -5.84 -6.24 -9.94
N THR A 107 -6.27 -7.24 -10.73
CA THR A 107 -6.63 -8.59 -10.26
C THR A 107 -5.62 -9.63 -10.73
#